data_AF-A0A9Q0QRZ2-F1
#
_entry.id   AF-A0A9Q0QRZ2-F1
#
_cell.length_a   1.000
_cell.length_b   1.000
_cell.length_c   1.000
_cell.angle_alpha   90.00
_cell.angle_beta   90.00
_cell.angle_gamma   90.00
#
_symmetry.space_group_name_H-M   'P 1'
#
loop_
_entity.id
_entity.type
_entity.pdbx_description
1 polymer ?
#
loop_
_entity_poly.entity_id
_entity_poly.type
_entity_poly.pdbx_seq_one_letter_code
_entity_poly.pdbx_strand_id
1 'polypeptide(L)'
;MSVRILNSMDQFQWQFRDELWGKTQFSCNLSYTWRKEQRRGNFMVYDTDNENLRMHPCFGVCEWLVKANGLFALDTDVQIWDFELPWSGWDDEDPGAAWVSVLKT
;
A
#
# COMPACT_ATOMS: atom_id res chain seq x y z
N MET A 1 -7.09 15.81 -0.33
CA MET A 1 -7.31 14.50 -0.98
C MET A 1 -6.65 14.54 -2.35
N SER A 2 -5.72 13.64 -2.64
CA SER A 2 -4.98 13.59 -3.90
C SER A 2 -5.21 12.22 -4.54
N VAL A 3 -5.48 12.19 -5.85
CA VAL A 3 -5.65 10.95 -6.61
C VAL A 3 -4.45 10.79 -7.54
N ARG A 4 -3.95 9.57 -7.65
CA ARG A 4 -2.89 9.19 -8.58
C ARG A 4 -3.33 7.94 -9.34
N ILE A 5 -3.06 7.92 -10.64
CA ILE A 5 -3.29 6.77 -11.51
C ILE A 5 -1.91 6.22 -11.83
N LEU A 6 -1.72 4.94 -11.53
CA LEU A 6 -0.47 4.21 -11.76
C LEU A 6 -0.74 3.12 -12.80
N ASN A 7 0.18 2.96 -13.73
CA ASN A 7 0.23 1.86 -14.66
C ASN A 7 1.12 0.74 -14.11
N SER A 8 1.13 -0.40 -14.79
CA SER A 8 2.11 -1.45 -14.52
C SER A 8 3.52 -0.88 -14.66
N MET A 9 4.38 -1.25 -13.72
CA MET A 9 5.75 -0.78 -13.55
C MET A 9 5.94 0.65 -13.01
N ASP A 10 4.85 1.39 -12.73
CA ASP A 10 4.98 2.73 -12.14
C ASP A 10 5.40 2.66 -10.67
N GLN A 11 6.19 3.66 -10.26
CA GLN A 11 6.58 3.85 -8.87
C GLN A 11 6.01 5.17 -8.36
N PHE A 12 5.31 5.12 -7.24
CA PHE A 12 4.79 6.30 -6.56
C PHE A 12 5.37 6.41 -5.16
N GLN A 13 6.03 7.53 -4.89
CA GLN A 13 6.57 7.83 -3.58
C GLN A 13 5.94 9.10 -3.02
N TRP A 14 5.62 9.07 -1.73
CA TRP A 14 5.29 10.26 -0.97
C TRP A 14 5.90 10.18 0.43
N GLN A 15 6.00 11.34 1.07
CA GLN A 15 6.58 11.47 2.40
C GLN A 15 5.66 12.31 3.28
N PHE A 16 5.66 12.02 4.57
CA PHE A 16 4.95 12.80 5.57
C PHE A 16 5.77 12.91 6.85
N ARG A 17 5.41 13.91 7.66
CA ARG A 17 5.98 14.14 8.99
C ARG A 17 4.84 14.10 10.00
N ASP A 18 5.11 13.55 11.18
CA ASP A 18 4.16 13.59 12.28
C ASP A 18 3.86 15.03 12.68
N GLU A 19 2.59 15.32 12.95
CA GLU A 19 2.24 16.52 13.66
C GLU A 19 2.66 16.38 15.13
N LEU A 20 3.44 17.34 15.64
CA LEU A 20 3.93 17.34 17.02
C LEU A 20 2.80 17.43 18.07
N TRP A 21 1.59 17.80 17.64
CA TRP A 21 0.43 18.04 18.50
C TRP A 21 -0.85 17.60 17.76
N GLY A 22 -1.16 16.30 17.78
CA GLY A 22 -2.39 15.79 17.19
C GLY A 22 -2.32 14.31 16.84
N LYS A 23 -3.49 13.74 16.52
CA LYS A 23 -3.59 12.41 15.91
C LYS A 23 -3.37 12.56 14.41
N THR A 24 -2.37 11.88 13.85
CA THR A 24 -2.14 11.85 12.40
C THR A 24 -2.55 10.49 11.86
N GLN A 25 -3.43 10.49 10.85
CA GLN A 25 -3.90 9.27 10.21
C GLN A 25 -3.87 9.43 8.68
N PHE A 26 -3.24 8.47 8.01
CA PHE A 26 -3.24 8.36 6.56
C PHE A 26 -3.86 7.04 6.14
N SER A 27 -4.87 7.12 5.27
CA SER A 27 -5.46 5.96 4.61
C SER A 27 -5.51 6.20 3.11
N CYS A 28 -5.42 5.10 2.36
CA CYS A 28 -5.43 5.11 0.92
C CYS A 28 -6.56 4.20 0.41
N ASN A 29 -7.37 4.75 -0.48
CA ASN A 29 -8.32 3.98 -1.26
C ASN A 29 -7.64 3.59 -2.57
N LEU A 30 -7.54 2.29 -2.81
CA LEU A 30 -7.02 1.72 -4.05
C LEU A 30 -8.17 1.27 -4.93
N SER A 31 -8.00 1.49 -6.23
CA SER A 31 -8.82 0.90 -7.27
C SER A 31 -7.89 0.29 -8.30
N TYR A 32 -8.08 -1.00 -8.55
CA TYR A 32 -7.33 -1.76 -9.54
C TYR A 32 -8.30 -2.21 -10.62
N THR A 33 -7.98 -1.93 -11.88
CA THR A 33 -8.82 -2.32 -13.01
C THR A 33 -8.06 -3.28 -13.90
N TRP A 34 -8.56 -4.51 -14.02
CA TRP A 34 -8.00 -5.53 -14.90
C TRP A 34 -9.11 -6.25 -15.65
N ARG A 35 -8.92 -6.50 -16.95
CA ARG A 35 -9.91 -7.17 -17.82
C ARG A 35 -11.34 -6.60 -17.71
N LYS A 36 -11.46 -5.28 -17.48
CA LYS A 36 -12.72 -4.53 -17.24
C LYS A 36 -13.40 -4.81 -15.88
N GLU A 37 -12.80 -5.61 -15.03
CA GLU A 37 -13.21 -5.74 -13.62
C GLU A 37 -12.50 -4.67 -12.79
N GLN A 38 -13.27 -3.92 -12.00
CA GLN A 38 -12.72 -2.98 -11.04
C GLN A 38 -12.76 -3.61 -9.65
N ARG A 39 -11.60 -3.74 -9.04
CA ARG A 39 -11.41 -4.18 -7.66
C ARG A 39 -11.04 -2.96 -6.81
N ARG A 40 -11.52 -2.92 -5.57
CA ARG A 40 -11.29 -1.80 -4.66
C ARG A 40 -10.87 -2.30 -3.31
N GLY A 41 -10.04 -1.53 -2.63
CA GLY A 41 -9.66 -1.78 -1.25
C GLY A 41 -9.33 -0.47 -0.54
N ASN A 42 -9.48 -0.48 0.78
CA ASN A 42 -8.98 0.57 1.63
C ASN A 42 -7.89 -0.03 2.52
N PHE A 43 -6.77 0.67 2.66
CA PHE A 43 -5.74 0.30 3.60
C PHE A 43 -5.30 1.53 4.39
N MET A 44 -4.94 1.29 5.64
CA MET A 44 -4.40 2.32 6.51
C MET A 44 -2.88 2.30 6.40
N VAL A 45 -2.32 3.44 5.98
CA VAL A 45 -0.88 3.62 5.82
C VAL A 45 -0.26 3.97 7.17
N TYR A 46 -0.97 4.76 7.97
CA TYR A 46 -0.45 5.30 9.22
C TYR A 46 -1.57 5.75 10.17
N ASP A 47 -1.35 5.57 11.47
CA ASP A 47 -2.17 6.05 12.59
C ASP A 47 -1.23 6.19 13.79
N THR A 48 -1.12 7.40 14.33
CA THR A 48 -0.26 7.70 15.49
C THR A 48 -0.64 6.90 16.73
N ASP A 49 -1.90 6.49 16.86
CA ASP A 49 -2.41 5.82 18.06
C ASP A 49 -2.41 4.29 17.93
N ASN A 50 -2.01 3.76 16.78
CA ASN A 50 -2.04 2.34 16.50
C ASN A 50 -0.76 1.88 15.80
N GLU A 51 0.13 1.28 16.57
CA GLU A 51 1.38 0.72 16.04
C GLU A 51 1.17 -0.61 15.28
N ASN A 52 0.00 -1.24 15.41
CA ASN A 52 -0.33 -2.57 14.85
C ASN A 52 -1.26 -2.49 13.62
N LEU A 53 -1.15 -1.44 12.80
CA LEU A 53 -2.02 -1.25 11.62
C LEU A 53 -1.78 -2.25 10.50
N ARG A 54 -0.58 -2.82 10.45
CA ARG A 54 -0.15 -3.76 9.43
C ARG A 54 0.13 -5.10 10.11
N MET A 55 0.04 -6.17 9.34
CA MET A 55 0.54 -7.48 9.79
C MET A 55 2.06 -7.43 10.06
N HIS A 56 2.78 -6.54 9.39
CA HIS A 56 4.24 -6.45 9.45
C HIS A 56 4.71 -5.05 9.86
N PRO A 57 5.69 -4.94 10.77
CA PRO A 57 6.26 -3.66 11.16
C PRO A 57 6.91 -2.97 9.96
N CYS A 58 6.88 -1.64 9.96
CA CYS A 58 7.66 -0.82 9.05
C CYS A 58 8.30 0.31 9.84
N PHE A 59 9.63 0.35 9.85
CA PHE A 59 10.41 1.37 10.55
C PHE A 59 11.15 2.26 9.54
N GLY A 60 10.43 3.22 8.92
CA GLY A 60 11.01 4.22 8.01
C GLY A 60 10.28 4.33 6.68
N VAL A 61 10.81 3.66 5.64
CA VAL A 61 10.17 3.56 4.32
C VAL A 61 9.26 2.34 4.31
N CYS A 62 7.97 2.57 4.21
CA CYS A 62 6.97 1.52 4.05
C CYS A 62 6.69 1.31 2.58
N GLU A 63 6.77 0.08 2.12
CA GLU A 63 6.57 -0.24 0.71
C GLU A 63 5.40 -1.19 0.51
N TRP A 64 4.73 -0.98 -0.61
CA TRP A 64 3.60 -1.76 -1.07
C TRP A 64 3.78 -2.13 -2.54
N LEU A 65 3.43 -3.36 -2.86
CA LEU A 65 3.37 -3.88 -4.22
C LEU A 65 1.91 -4.13 -4.59
N VAL A 66 1.42 -3.42 -5.60
CA VAL A 66 0.06 -3.56 -6.11
C VAL A 66 0.10 -4.51 -7.30
N LYS A 67 -0.50 -5.69 -7.17
CA LYS A 67 -0.58 -6.73 -8.22
C LYS A 67 -2.02 -7.05 -8.60
N ALA A 68 -2.23 -7.91 -9.58
CA ALA A 68 -3.58 -8.37 -9.98
C ALA A 68 -4.33 -9.18 -8.90
N ASN A 69 -3.60 -9.84 -8.02
CA ASN A 69 -4.15 -10.71 -6.98
C ASN A 69 -4.23 -10.06 -5.59
N GLY A 70 -3.46 -9.01 -5.32
CA GLY A 70 -3.56 -8.31 -4.05
C GLY A 70 -2.64 -7.11 -3.90
N LEU A 71 -2.72 -6.53 -2.70
CA LEU A 71 -1.75 -5.61 -2.15
C LEU A 71 -0.79 -6.41 -1.25
N PHE A 72 0.50 -6.21 -1.45
CA PHE A 72 1.54 -6.84 -0.65
C PHE A 72 2.33 -5.77 0.10
N ALA A 73 2.60 -6.00 1.37
CA ALA A 73 3.47 -5.21 2.22
C ALA A 73 4.91 -5.74 2.13
N LEU A 74 5.91 -4.87 2.09
CA LEU A 74 7.27 -5.30 2.40
C LEU A 74 7.43 -5.38 3.92
N ASP A 75 7.77 -6.56 4.44
CA ASP A 75 8.34 -6.72 5.77
C ASP A 75 9.80 -6.28 5.73
N THR A 76 10.11 -5.16 6.38
CA THR A 76 11.45 -4.57 6.35
C THR A 76 12.47 -5.36 7.17
N ASP A 77 12.03 -6.18 8.12
CA ASP A 77 12.92 -6.93 9.01
C ASP A 77 13.46 -8.18 8.29
N VAL A 78 12.60 -8.88 7.53
CA VAL A 78 12.98 -10.11 6.80
C VAL A 78 13.13 -9.93 5.29
N GLN A 79 12.79 -8.76 4.75
CA GLN A 79 12.89 -8.42 3.31
C GLN A 79 12.00 -9.32 2.42
N ILE A 80 10.78 -9.61 2.87
CA ILE A 80 9.80 -10.46 2.17
C ILE A 80 8.52 -9.65 1.89
N TRP A 81 7.88 -9.94 0.75
CA TRP A 81 6.58 -9.38 0.40
C TRP A 81 5.45 -10.24 0.95
N ASP A 82 4.78 -9.75 1.97
CA ASP A 82 3.66 -10.42 2.62
C ASP A 82 2.32 -9.89 2.17
N PHE A 83 1.32 -10.75 2.15
CA PHE A 83 -0.01 -10.43 1.64
C PHE A 83 -0.77 -9.56 2.63
N GLU A 84 -1.15 -8.35 2.22
CA GLU A 84 -1.84 -7.38 3.09
C GLU A 84 -3.34 -7.35 2.80
N LEU A 85 -3.73 -7.31 1.53
CA LEU A 85 -5.14 -7.32 1.12
C LEU A 85 -5.34 -8.13 -0.16
N PRO A 86 -6.22 -9.15 -0.17
CA PRO A 86 -6.65 -9.77 -1.41
C PRO A 86 -7.52 -8.81 -2.20
N TRP A 87 -7.25 -8.74 -3.50
CA TRP A 87 -8.35 -8.38 -4.39
C TRP A 87 -9.28 -9.58 -4.49
N SER A 88 -10.59 -9.35 -4.47
CA SER A 88 -11.57 -10.39 -4.71
C SER A 88 -11.37 -10.97 -6.13
N GLY A 89 -10.70 -12.11 -6.24
CA GLY A 89 -10.40 -12.78 -7.52
C GLY A 89 -8.95 -13.24 -7.61
N TRP A 90 -8.74 -14.55 -7.67
CA TRP A 90 -7.45 -15.17 -7.98
C TRP A 90 -7.34 -15.26 -9.50
N ASP A 91 -6.59 -14.34 -10.10
CA ASP A 91 -6.14 -14.48 -11.50
C ASP A 91 -4.65 -14.86 -11.47
N ASP A 92 -4.30 -15.98 -12.09
CA ASP A 92 -2.92 -16.49 -12.16
C ASP A 92 -2.05 -15.70 -13.16
N GLU A 93 -2.64 -14.84 -13.98
CA GLU A 93 -1.89 -13.91 -14.84
C GLU A 93 -1.56 -12.62 -14.07
N ASP A 94 -0.27 -12.39 -13.80
CA ASP A 94 0.27 -11.15 -13.25
C ASP A 94 0.65 -10.20 -14.40
N PRO A 95 -0.12 -9.13 -14.69
CA PRO A 95 0.22 -8.13 -15.71
C PRO A 95 1.34 -7.18 -15.28
N GLY A 96 2.02 -7.49 -14.17
CA GLY A 96 3.02 -6.67 -13.54
C GLY A 96 2.46 -5.87 -12.37
N ALA A 97 3.36 -5.21 -11.66
CA ALA A 97 3.06 -4.55 -10.41
C ALA A 97 3.32 -3.04 -10.48
N ALA A 98 2.61 -2.28 -9.65
CA ALA A 98 2.98 -0.91 -9.34
C ALA A 98 3.55 -0.86 -7.91
N TRP A 99 4.54 0.02 -7.69
CA TRP A 99 5.14 0.21 -6.37
C TRP A 99 4.63 1.49 -5.73
N VAL A 100 4.31 1.39 -4.45
CA VAL A 100 3.96 2.53 -3.62
C VAL A 100 4.88 2.54 -2.41
N SER A 101 5.67 3.60 -2.26
CA SER A 101 6.59 3.76 -1.13
C SER A 101 6.22 5.01 -0.33
N VAL A 102 6.22 4.89 0.99
CA VAL A 102 5.83 5.94 1.92
C VAL A 102 6.93 6.12 2.94
N LEU A 103 7.53 7.31 2.95
CA LEU A 103 8.59 7.64 3.91
C LEU A 103 8.01 8.49 5.04
N LYS A 104 8.16 8.00 6.27
CA LYS A 104 8.01 8.83 7.47
C LYS A 104 9.31 9.59 7.73
N THR A 105 9.27 10.92 7.68
CA THR A 105 10.42 11.84 7.92
C THR A 105 10.35 12.54 9.27
#